data_AF-A0A1V1NQL0-F1
#
_entry.id   AF-A0A1V1NQL0-F1
#
_cell.length_a   1.000
_cell.length_b   1.000
_cell.length_c   1.000
_cell.angle_alpha   90.00
_cell.angle_beta   90.00
_cell.angle_gamma   90.00
#
_symmetry.space_group_name_H-M   'P 1'
#
loop_
_entity.id
_entity.type
_entity.pdbx_description
1 polymer ?
#
loop_
_entity_poly.entity_id
_entity_poly.type
_entity_poly.pdbx_seq_one_letter_code
_entity_poly.pdbx_strand_id
1 'polypeptide(L)'
;MKSNEKNAIKTIVPQEVYTDREEFLSYYYNAAMDAKTRRTMSSVLLGMRRMGKTEIFKRVVNRLFFEQDHLDPDAAIPVFFQFSDETITRDSFALEYVENFIRWYVAFKLRNVDILSNPEKIEDLLKLIDKRITITRGFSFAIGLLNGILDKGV
;
A
#
# COMPACT_ATOMS: atom_id res chain seq x y z
N MET A 1 -29.02 -3.51 -1.20
CA MET A 1 -28.02 -3.71 -0.12
C MET A 1 -26.72 -3.12 -0.60
N LYS A 2 -26.29 -1.96 -0.07
CA LYS A 2 -24.94 -1.45 -0.35
C LYS A 2 -23.96 -2.37 0.38
N SER A 3 -23.12 -3.09 -0.35
CA SER A 3 -21.99 -3.79 0.26
C SER A 3 -21.19 -2.73 1.03
N ASN A 4 -21.02 -2.96 2.34
CA ASN A 4 -19.94 -2.28 3.06
C ASN A 4 -18.64 -2.93 2.55
N GLU A 5 -18.25 -2.59 1.32
CA GLU A 5 -16.99 -3.05 0.75
C GLU A 5 -15.87 -2.46 1.59
N LYS A 6 -15.28 -3.32 2.42
CA LYS A 6 -14.14 -2.99 3.26
C LYS A 6 -12.97 -2.72 2.31
N ASN A 7 -12.75 -1.45 1.96
CA ASN A 7 -11.67 -1.03 1.09
C ASN A 7 -10.38 -0.82 1.89
N ALA A 8 -9.21 -1.16 1.32
CA ALA A 8 -7.91 -0.85 1.93
C ALA A 8 -7.65 0.67 1.89
N ILE A 9 -8.10 1.32 0.81
CA ILE A 9 -8.14 2.79 0.70
C ILE A 9 -9.52 3.23 0.26
N LYS A 10 -10.05 4.25 0.93
CA LYS A 10 -11.33 4.86 0.58
C LYS A 10 -11.30 5.51 -0.81
N THR A 11 -12.18 5.03 -1.68
CA THR A 11 -12.56 5.66 -2.96
C THR A 11 -13.55 6.79 -2.72
N ILE A 12 -13.50 7.82 -3.55
CA ILE A 12 -14.36 9.02 -3.40
C ILE A 12 -15.51 8.98 -4.41
N VAL A 13 -15.28 8.32 -5.55
CA VAL A 13 -16.26 8.20 -6.62
C VAL A 13 -17.01 6.87 -6.44
N PRO A 14 -18.35 6.84 -6.46
CA PRO A 14 -19.12 5.58 -6.46
C PRO A 14 -18.85 4.76 -7.72
N GLN A 15 -18.97 3.43 -7.64
CA GLN A 15 -18.72 2.53 -8.79
C GLN A 15 -19.67 2.82 -9.94
N GLU A 16 -20.93 3.17 -9.65
CA GLU A 16 -22.00 3.35 -10.62
C GLU A 16 -21.76 4.52 -11.59
N VAL A 17 -20.93 5.48 -11.19
CA VAL A 17 -20.59 6.66 -12.00
C VAL A 17 -19.13 6.65 -12.46
N TYR A 18 -18.39 5.57 -12.16
CA TYR A 18 -17.00 5.39 -12.57
C TYR A 18 -16.94 4.64 -13.91
N THR A 19 -17.19 5.36 -15.01
CA THR A 19 -17.18 4.80 -16.37
C THR A 19 -15.90 5.14 -17.13
N ASP A 20 -15.64 4.43 -18.24
CA ASP A 20 -14.59 4.76 -19.23
C ASP A 20 -13.14 4.76 -18.69
N ARG A 21 -12.88 4.01 -17.61
CA ARG A 21 -11.55 3.90 -16.98
C ARG A 21 -11.03 2.47 -16.83
N GLU A 22 -11.80 1.48 -17.29
CA GLU A 22 -11.45 0.06 -17.15
C GLU A 22 -10.12 -0.31 -17.82
N GLU A 23 -9.79 0.34 -18.95
CA GLU A 23 -8.50 0.15 -19.61
C GLU A 23 -7.33 0.57 -18.71
N PHE A 24 -7.42 1.72 -18.04
CA PHE A 24 -6.40 2.18 -17.09
C PHE A 24 -6.31 1.25 -15.88
N LEU A 25 -7.45 0.84 -15.33
CA LEU A 25 -7.47 -0.09 -14.19
C LEU A 25 -6.79 -1.41 -14.55
N SER A 26 -7.14 -1.98 -15.70
CA SER A 26 -6.59 -3.24 -16.19
C SER A 26 -5.10 -3.11 -16.51
N TYR A 27 -4.69 -2.04 -17.18
CA TYR A 27 -3.29 -1.77 -17.49
C TYR A 27 -2.43 -1.72 -16.23
N TYR A 28 -2.79 -0.90 -15.23
CA TYR A 28 -1.99 -0.74 -14.02
C TYR A 28 -2.04 -1.96 -13.11
N TYR A 29 -3.17 -2.68 -13.07
CA TYR A 29 -3.25 -3.95 -12.35
C TYR A 29 -2.31 -4.99 -12.96
N ASN A 30 -2.38 -5.20 -14.28
CA ASN A 30 -1.53 -6.17 -14.98
C ASN A 30 -0.05 -5.79 -14.86
N ALA A 31 0.27 -4.50 -15.04
CA ALA A 31 1.62 -3.98 -14.82
C ALA A 31 2.17 -4.29 -13.42
N ALA A 32 1.34 -4.17 -12.37
CA ALA A 32 1.74 -4.51 -11.01
C ALA A 32 1.93 -6.03 -10.81
N MET A 33 1.11 -6.85 -11.45
CA MET A 33 1.27 -8.31 -11.40
C MET A 33 2.53 -8.77 -12.15
N ASP A 34 2.82 -8.18 -13.30
CA ASP A 34 3.99 -8.49 -14.11
C ASP A 34 5.30 -8.01 -13.46
N ALA A 35 5.24 -7.00 -12.59
CA ALA A 35 6.37 -6.52 -11.80
C ALA A 35 7.02 -7.62 -10.94
N LYS A 36 6.24 -8.61 -10.48
CA LYS A 36 6.76 -9.81 -9.78
C LYS A 36 7.84 -10.52 -10.59
N THR A 37 7.64 -10.58 -11.90
CA THR A 37 8.53 -11.28 -12.84
C THR A 37 9.57 -10.34 -13.48
N ARG A 38 9.69 -9.10 -12.99
CA ARG A 38 10.55 -8.03 -13.55
C ARG A 38 10.31 -7.75 -15.04
N ARG A 39 9.10 -8.02 -15.52
CA ARG A 39 8.70 -7.77 -16.93
C ARG A 39 8.16 -6.36 -17.16
N THR A 40 8.06 -5.56 -16.10
CA THR A 40 7.44 -4.23 -16.13
C THR A 40 8.40 -3.17 -15.61
N MET A 41 8.39 -2.03 -16.30
CA MET A 41 9.13 -0.82 -15.93
C MET A 41 8.28 0.10 -15.04
N SER A 42 8.94 0.95 -14.27
CA SER A 42 8.29 2.05 -13.54
C SER A 42 7.41 2.87 -14.46
N SER A 43 6.13 3.03 -14.08
CA SER A 43 5.12 3.70 -14.89
C SER A 43 4.63 4.97 -14.20
N VAL A 44 4.30 5.99 -15.00
CA VAL A 44 3.75 7.27 -14.51
C VAL A 44 2.41 7.56 -15.20
N LEU A 45 1.44 8.09 -14.45
CA LEU A 45 0.18 8.59 -14.98
C LEU A 45 0.18 10.12 -14.94
N LEU A 46 0.35 10.75 -16.10
CA LEU A 46 0.36 12.21 -16.24
C LEU A 46 -0.99 12.71 -16.78
N GLY A 47 -1.32 13.96 -16.44
CA GLY A 47 -2.53 14.62 -16.93
C GLY A 47 -2.96 15.78 -16.04
N MET A 48 -3.97 16.52 -16.48
CA MET A 48 -4.46 17.71 -15.77
C MET A 48 -5.04 17.39 -14.38
N ARG A 49 -5.13 18.43 -13.53
CA ARG A 49 -5.77 18.33 -12.20
C ARG A 49 -7.23 17.88 -12.36
N ARG A 50 -7.74 17.12 -11.39
CA ARG A 50 -9.13 16.60 -11.35
C ARG A 50 -9.51 15.59 -12.45
N MET A 51 -8.53 14.98 -13.14
CA MET A 51 -8.78 13.90 -14.11
C MET A 51 -8.99 12.51 -13.48
N GLY A 52 -9.08 12.39 -12.16
CA GLY A 52 -9.31 11.11 -11.48
C GLY A 52 -8.09 10.18 -11.38
N LYS A 53 -6.87 10.67 -11.66
CA LYS A 53 -5.63 9.87 -11.59
C LYS A 53 -5.44 9.18 -10.22
N THR A 54 -5.63 9.92 -9.13
CA THR A 54 -5.56 9.36 -7.78
C THR A 54 -6.62 8.28 -7.53
N GLU A 55 -7.81 8.46 -8.09
CA GLU A 55 -8.91 7.49 -7.97
C GLU A 55 -8.59 6.17 -8.70
N ILE A 56 -7.94 6.25 -9.88
CA ILE A 56 -7.42 5.08 -10.60
C ILE A 56 -6.46 4.28 -9.69
N PHE A 57 -5.45 4.94 -9.11
CA PHE A 57 -4.48 4.25 -8.26
C PHE A 57 -5.11 3.65 -7.01
N LYS A 58 -6.05 4.34 -6.35
CA LYS A 58 -6.78 3.80 -5.20
C LYS A 58 -7.53 2.53 -5.53
N ARG A 59 -8.22 2.50 -6.67
CA ARG A 59 -8.97 1.33 -7.14
C ARG A 59 -8.05 0.17 -7.50
N VAL A 60 -6.97 0.44 -8.23
CA VAL A 60 -5.97 -0.59 -8.56
C VAL A 60 -5.36 -1.18 -7.29
N VAL A 61 -5.01 -0.35 -6.30
CA VAL A 61 -4.49 -0.84 -5.01
C VAL A 61 -5.52 -1.69 -4.26
N ASN A 62 -6.80 -1.28 -4.21
CA ASN A 62 -7.84 -2.11 -3.61
C ASN A 62 -7.98 -3.45 -4.32
N ARG A 63 -7.97 -3.46 -5.66
CA ARG A 63 -8.00 -4.69 -6.46
C ARG A 63 -6.79 -5.57 -6.16
N LEU A 64 -5.58 -5.02 -6.17
CA LEU A 64 -4.36 -5.77 -5.80
C LEU A 64 -4.44 -6.32 -4.37
N PHE A 65 -5.00 -5.57 -3.43
CA PHE A 65 -5.12 -5.99 -2.04
C PHE A 65 -6.11 -7.15 -1.87
N PHE A 66 -7.24 -7.12 -2.59
CA PHE A 66 -8.34 -8.08 -2.40
C PHE A 66 -8.39 -9.23 -3.40
N GLU A 67 -7.97 -9.03 -4.64
CA GLU A 67 -8.08 -10.06 -5.70
C GLU A 67 -6.94 -11.07 -5.65
N GLN A 68 -5.81 -10.74 -5.00
CA GLN A 68 -4.70 -11.67 -4.81
C GLN A 68 -4.88 -12.57 -3.59
N ASP A 69 -4.29 -13.76 -3.64
CA ASP A 69 -4.05 -14.58 -2.46
C ASP A 69 -2.95 -13.91 -1.61
N HIS A 70 -3.29 -13.56 -0.37
CA HIS A 70 -2.34 -12.90 0.53
C HIS A 70 -1.31 -13.87 1.13
N LEU A 71 -1.60 -15.17 1.11
CA LEU A 71 -0.71 -16.23 1.62
C LEU A 71 0.32 -16.67 0.59
N ASP A 72 0.08 -16.40 -0.69
CA ASP A 72 1.03 -16.67 -1.77
C ASP A 72 2.38 -15.97 -1.48
N PRO A 73 3.50 -16.71 -1.41
CA PRO A 73 4.83 -16.11 -1.23
C PRO A 73 5.21 -15.19 -2.39
N ASP A 74 4.66 -15.41 -3.58
CA ASP A 74 4.90 -14.62 -4.79
C ASP A 74 3.83 -13.54 -5.01
N ALA A 75 2.96 -13.29 -4.02
CA ALA A 75 1.99 -12.21 -4.06
C ALA A 75 2.66 -10.83 -4.22
N ALA A 76 2.08 -9.96 -5.05
CA ALA A 76 2.55 -8.58 -5.20
C ALA A 76 1.92 -7.78 -4.07
N ILE A 77 2.73 -7.36 -3.12
CA ILE A 77 2.24 -6.63 -1.96
C ILE A 77 1.97 -5.18 -2.39
N PRO A 78 0.71 -4.73 -2.43
CA PRO A 78 0.42 -3.36 -2.81
C PRO A 78 0.87 -2.41 -1.68
N VAL A 79 1.51 -1.31 -2.05
CA VAL A 79 1.86 -0.23 -1.13
C VAL A 79 1.40 1.07 -1.74
N PHE A 80 0.55 1.80 -1.02
CA PHE A 80 0.12 3.13 -1.42
C PHE A 80 0.73 4.15 -0.47
N PHE A 81 1.35 5.17 -1.03
CA PHE A 81 1.93 6.28 -0.28
C PHE A 81 1.48 7.59 -0.94
N GLN A 82 1.01 8.51 -0.12
CA GLN A 82 0.65 9.86 -0.55
C GLN A 82 1.58 10.83 0.17
N PHE A 83 2.31 11.64 -0.60
CA PHE A 83 3.12 12.70 -0.02
C PHE A 83 2.23 13.73 0.70
N SER A 84 2.66 14.14 1.88
CA SER A 84 2.07 15.27 2.59
C SER A 84 2.28 16.56 1.80
N ASP A 85 1.33 17.49 1.92
CA ASP A 85 1.46 18.86 1.40
C ASP A 85 2.39 19.71 2.30
N GLU A 86 2.80 19.20 3.46
CA GLU A 86 3.68 19.87 4.42
C GLU A 86 5.16 19.68 4.08
N THR A 87 5.98 20.68 4.44
CA THR A 87 7.44 20.56 4.35
C THR A 87 7.96 19.67 5.47
N ILE A 88 8.27 18.42 5.13
CA ILE A 88 8.85 17.44 6.06
C ILE A 88 10.37 17.36 5.91
N THR A 89 11.05 17.03 7.00
CA THR A 89 12.49 16.74 6.96
C THR A 89 12.74 15.42 6.26
N ARG A 90 13.95 15.20 5.73
CA ARG A 90 14.33 13.91 5.15
C ARG A 90 14.12 12.75 6.12
N ASP A 91 14.42 12.97 7.39
CA ASP A 91 14.37 11.93 8.42
C ASP A 91 12.91 11.59 8.79
N SER A 92 12.04 12.60 8.91
CA SER A 92 10.60 12.37 9.10
C SER A 92 9.94 11.69 7.89
N PHE A 93 10.32 12.08 6.67
CA PHE A 93 9.91 11.36 5.45
C PHE A 93 10.32 9.89 5.48
N ALA A 94 11.58 9.60 5.84
CA ALA A 94 12.08 8.24 5.88
C ALA A 94 11.29 7.39 6.90
N LEU A 95 11.01 7.96 8.08
CA LEU A 95 10.19 7.31 9.09
C LEU A 95 8.77 7.02 8.57
N GLU A 96 8.08 8.04 8.06
CA GLU A 96 6.71 7.93 7.55
C GLU A 96 6.60 6.92 6.40
N TYR A 97 7.53 6.96 5.46
CA TYR A 97 7.53 6.06 4.31
C TYR A 97 7.78 4.60 4.72
N VAL A 98 8.78 4.35 5.56
CA VAL A 98 9.12 2.99 6.01
C VAL A 98 8.02 2.42 6.90
N GLU A 99 7.47 3.22 7.79
CA GLU A 99 6.31 2.84 8.60
C GLU A 99 5.11 2.48 7.72
N ASN A 100 4.76 3.33 6.75
CA ASN A 100 3.67 3.08 5.81
C ASN A 100 3.91 1.79 5.02
N PHE A 101 5.12 1.58 4.51
CA PHE A 101 5.50 0.34 3.81
C PHE A 101 5.25 -0.90 4.69
N ILE A 102 5.71 -0.88 5.94
CA ILE A 102 5.53 -1.99 6.88
C ILE A 102 4.05 -2.22 7.17
N ARG A 103 3.26 -1.15 7.41
CA ARG A 103 1.82 -1.27 7.64
C ARG A 103 1.11 -1.92 6.47
N TRP A 104 1.39 -1.49 5.24
CA TRP A 104 0.84 -2.11 4.03
C TRP A 104 1.22 -3.58 3.88
N TYR A 105 2.47 -3.92 4.15
CA TYR A 105 2.93 -5.30 4.14
C TYR A 105 2.14 -6.17 5.11
N VAL A 106 2.05 -5.75 6.38
CA VAL A 106 1.37 -6.51 7.43
C VAL A 106 -0.14 -6.56 7.18
N ALA A 107 -0.75 -5.44 6.79
CA ALA A 107 -2.17 -5.37 6.44
C ALA A 107 -2.53 -6.35 5.33
N PHE A 108 -1.71 -6.41 4.28
CA PHE A 108 -1.91 -7.34 3.17
C PHE A 108 -1.76 -8.79 3.65
N LYS A 109 -0.63 -9.14 4.29
CA LYS A 109 -0.35 -10.52 4.72
C LYS A 109 -1.35 -11.06 5.74
N LEU A 110 -1.89 -10.21 6.61
CA LEU A 110 -2.94 -10.58 7.57
C LEU A 110 -4.36 -10.37 7.03
N ARG A 111 -4.50 -9.86 5.81
CA ARG A 111 -5.79 -9.44 5.22
C ARG A 111 -6.60 -8.53 6.14
N ASN A 112 -5.91 -7.65 6.87
CA ASN A 112 -6.50 -6.79 7.89
C ASN A 112 -6.27 -5.31 7.56
N VAL A 113 -7.29 -4.66 6.98
CA VAL A 113 -7.22 -3.23 6.64
C VAL A 113 -7.25 -2.30 7.86
N ASP A 114 -7.61 -2.79 9.05
CA ASP A 114 -7.71 -1.95 10.24
C ASP A 114 -6.33 -1.41 10.66
N ILE A 115 -5.27 -2.14 10.27
CA ILE A 115 -3.86 -1.73 10.42
C ILE A 115 -3.56 -0.43 9.63
N LEU A 116 -4.30 -0.18 8.55
CA LEU A 116 -4.18 1.01 7.70
C LEU A 116 -5.12 2.13 8.16
N SER A 117 -6.38 1.80 8.49
CA SER A 117 -7.39 2.80 8.81
C SER A 117 -7.31 3.33 10.25
N ASN A 118 -6.84 2.50 11.18
CA ASN A 118 -6.69 2.82 12.60
C ASN A 118 -5.29 2.45 13.07
N PRO A 119 -4.25 3.19 12.65
CA PRO A 119 -2.87 2.83 12.95
C PRO A 119 -2.59 2.91 14.46
N GLU A 120 -2.29 1.76 15.07
CA GLU A 120 -1.72 1.67 16.42
C GLU A 120 -0.28 2.21 16.46
N LYS A 121 0.31 2.33 17.65
CA LYS A 121 1.71 2.78 17.79
C LYS A 121 2.69 1.80 17.12
N ILE A 122 3.86 2.31 16.76
CA ILE A 122 4.89 1.52 16.07
C ILE A 122 5.32 0.30 16.92
N GLU A 123 5.42 0.45 18.24
CA GLU A 123 5.80 -0.66 19.12
C GLU A 123 4.77 -1.79 19.10
N ASP A 124 3.49 -1.46 18.97
CA ASP A 124 2.42 -2.46 18.91
C ASP A 124 2.37 -3.14 17.53
N LEU A 125 2.68 -2.41 16.46
CA LEU A 125 2.90 -2.97 15.12
C LEU A 125 4.07 -3.97 15.12
N LEU A 126 5.19 -3.65 15.76
CA LEU A 126 6.34 -4.54 15.87
C LEU A 126 5.99 -5.82 16.65
N LYS A 127 5.30 -5.70 17.79
CA LYS A 127 4.81 -6.88 18.55
C LYS A 127 3.85 -7.74 17.73
N LEU A 128 3.02 -7.13 16.88
CA LEU A 128 2.10 -7.85 16.00
C LEU A 128 2.86 -8.65 14.95
N ILE A 129 3.88 -8.05 14.34
CA ILE A 129 4.77 -8.68 13.35
C ILE A 129 5.41 -9.92 13.95
N ASP A 130 6.06 -9.78 15.11
CA ASP A 130 6.77 -10.88 15.77
C ASP A 130 5.86 -12.08 16.10
N LYS A 131 4.57 -11.81 16.37
CA LYS A 131 3.60 -12.84 16.74
C LYS A 131 2.92 -13.51 15.55
N ARG A 132 2.71 -12.80 14.44
CA ARG A 132 1.79 -13.23 13.37
C ARG A 132 2.39 -13.28 11.98
N ILE A 133 3.58 -12.74 11.77
CA ILE A 133 4.22 -12.67 10.45
C ILE A 133 5.50 -13.49 10.45
N THR A 134 5.61 -14.41 9.50
CA THR A 134 6.89 -15.05 9.19
C THR A 134 7.79 -14.03 8.49
N ILE A 135 8.83 -13.57 9.17
CA ILE A 135 9.74 -12.55 8.65
C ILE A 135 10.58 -13.14 7.51
N THR A 136 10.37 -12.64 6.30
CA THR A 136 11.24 -12.93 5.15
C THR A 136 12.51 -12.10 5.22
N ARG A 137 13.58 -12.56 4.56
CA ARG A 137 14.85 -11.81 4.46
C ARG A 137 14.65 -10.40 3.90
N GLY A 138 13.76 -10.22 2.92
CA GLY A 138 13.47 -8.90 2.37
C GLY A 138 12.80 -7.99 3.40
N PHE A 139 11.82 -8.53 4.12
CA PHE A 139 11.07 -7.77 5.12
C PHE A 139 11.90 -7.42 6.36
N SER A 140 12.86 -8.26 6.75
CA SER A 140 13.76 -7.95 7.88
C SER A 140 14.58 -6.68 7.65
N PHE A 141 14.92 -6.34 6.41
CA PHE A 141 15.62 -5.07 6.11
C PHE A 141 14.74 -3.85 6.36
N ALA A 142 13.43 -3.92 6.05
CA ALA A 142 12.50 -2.83 6.33
C ALA A 142 12.36 -2.62 7.84
N ILE A 143 12.22 -3.70 8.62
CA ILE A 143 12.16 -3.64 10.09
C ILE A 143 13.47 -3.08 10.66
N GLY A 144 14.63 -3.54 10.18
CA GLY A 144 15.92 -3.04 10.62
C GLY A 144 16.11 -1.54 10.31
N LEU A 145 15.66 -1.08 9.14
CA LEU A 145 15.68 0.33 8.79
C LEU A 145 14.78 1.16 9.71
N LEU A 146 13.56 0.68 10.01
CA LEU A 146 12.66 1.35 10.94
C LEU A 146 13.32 1.49 12.33
N ASN A 147 13.85 0.41 12.88
CA ASN A 147 14.53 0.43 14.18
C ASN A 147 15.73 1.39 14.18
N GLY A 148 16.55 1.38 13.12
CA GLY A 148 17.68 2.31 13.01
C GLY A 148 17.27 3.78 12.94
N ILE A 149 16.10 4.09 12.36
CA ILE A 149 15.55 5.46 12.36
C ILE A 149 15.04 5.83 13.76
N LEU A 150 14.36 4.91 14.45
CA LEU A 150 13.86 5.13 15.82
C LEU A 150 14.99 5.33 16.83
N ASP A 151 16.05 4.51 16.75
CA ASP A 151 17.21 4.59 17.64
C ASP A 151 17.96 5.92 17.51
N LYS A 152 17.87 6.56 16.33
CA LYS A 152 18.44 7.89 16.09
C LYS A 152 17.67 9.00 16.82
N GLY A 153 16.44 8.74 17.27
CA GLY A 153 15.59 9.70 17.98
C GLY A 153 14.98 10.77 17.06
N VAL A 154 14.58 10.37 15.85
CA VAL A 154 13.84 11.23 14.90
C VAL A 154 12.43 11.51 15.40
#